data_AF-A0A0S2S808-F1
#
_entry.id   AF-A0A0S2S808-F1
#
_cell.length_a   1.000
_cell.length_b   1.000
_cell.length_c   1.000
_cell.angle_alpha   90.00
_cell.angle_beta   90.00
_cell.angle_gamma   90.00
#
_symmetry.space_group_name_H-M   'P 1'
#
loop_
_entity.id
_entity.type
_entity.pdbx_description
1 polymer ?
#
loop_
_entity_poly.entity_id
_entity_poly.type
_entity_poly.pdbx_seq_one_letter_code
_entity_poly.pdbx_strand_id
1 'polypeptide(L)'
;MEYRLTDTHLYILEYPGVLCFARPKYEYKDLGELMENSSLYHISTPEDFESFDHTKVSTPSDGGSFFFEEFLNPILKLVNEIKSKD
;
A
#
# COMPACT_ATOMS: atom_id res chain seq x y z
N MET A 1 -5.71 3.97 -11.67
CA MET A 1 -5.04 3.45 -10.46
C MET A 1 -5.99 2.46 -9.84
N GLU A 2 -5.69 1.18 -9.98
CA GLU A 2 -6.45 0.12 -9.33
C GLU A 2 -5.93 -0.02 -7.91
N TYR A 3 -6.82 0.06 -6.94
CA TYR A 3 -6.48 -0.11 -5.54
C TYR A 3 -7.49 -0.99 -4.84
N ARG A 4 -7.03 -1.73 -3.85
CA ARG A 4 -7.85 -2.58 -3.00
C ARG A 4 -7.63 -2.17 -1.56
N LEU A 5 -8.72 -1.92 -0.86
CA LEU A 5 -8.71 -1.55 0.55
C LEU A 5 -9.14 -2.75 1.39
N THR A 6 -8.44 -2.96 2.51
CA THR A 6 -8.81 -3.91 3.55
C THR A 6 -8.81 -3.20 4.90
N ASP A 7 -9.23 -3.89 5.95
CA ASP A 7 -9.23 -3.36 7.32
C ASP A 7 -7.82 -2.96 7.78
N THR A 8 -6.79 -3.66 7.27
CA THR A 8 -5.42 -3.51 7.75
C THR A 8 -4.48 -2.85 6.74
N HIS A 9 -4.80 -2.85 5.45
CA HIS A 9 -3.90 -2.38 4.39
C HIS A 9 -4.64 -1.76 3.21
N LEU A 10 -3.95 -0.84 2.52
CA LEU A 10 -4.26 -0.37 1.18
C LEU A 10 -3.25 -0.98 0.20
N TYR A 11 -3.76 -1.59 -0.85
CA TYR A 11 -2.97 -2.14 -1.95
C TYR A 11 -3.17 -1.31 -3.21
N ILE A 12 -2.12 -0.99 -3.93
CA ILE A 12 -2.18 -0.27 -5.21
C ILE A 12 -1.43 -1.10 -6.24
N LEU A 13 -2.10 -1.43 -7.34
CA LEU A 13 -1.49 -2.10 -8.47
C LEU A 13 -0.64 -1.08 -9.24
N GLU A 14 0.68 -1.28 -9.24
CA GLU A 14 1.67 -0.44 -9.92
C GLU A 14 2.60 -1.35 -10.71
N TYR A 15 2.53 -1.34 -12.05
CA TYR A 15 3.24 -2.32 -12.88
C TYR A 15 4.76 -2.33 -12.59
N PRO A 16 5.38 -3.51 -12.30
CA PRO A 16 4.86 -4.88 -12.38
C PRO A 16 4.46 -5.51 -11.02
N GLY A 17 4.11 -4.73 -10.01
CA GLY A 17 3.83 -5.21 -8.66
C GLY A 17 2.67 -4.52 -7.96
N VAL A 18 2.61 -4.75 -6.65
CA VAL A 18 1.59 -4.25 -5.74
C VAL A 18 2.28 -3.51 -4.60
N LEU A 19 1.96 -2.23 -4.49
CA LEU A 19 2.33 -1.41 -3.35
C LEU A 19 1.37 -1.66 -2.20
N CYS A 20 1.92 -1.92 -1.04
CA CYS A 20 1.18 -2.21 0.17
C CYS A 20 1.51 -1.14 1.22
N PHE A 21 0.46 -0.46 1.70
CA PHE A 21 0.54 0.53 2.77
C PHE A 21 -0.30 0.03 3.95
N ALA A 22 0.34 -0.16 5.10
CA ALA A 22 -0.39 -0.54 6.31
C ALA A 22 -1.37 0.57 6.72
N ARG A 23 -2.46 0.20 7.41
CA ARG A 23 -3.38 1.11 8.08
C ARG A 23 -3.09 1.07 9.58
N PRO A 24 -2.20 1.94 10.08
CA PRO A 24 -1.84 1.94 11.48
C PRO A 24 -3.02 2.34 12.37
N LYS A 25 -2.93 1.94 13.65
CA LYS A 25 -3.88 2.37 14.70
C LYS A 25 -3.84 3.87 14.99
N TYR A 26 -2.83 4.58 14.49
CA TYR A 26 -2.68 6.03 14.57
C TYR A 26 -2.43 6.55 13.16
N GLU A 27 -2.73 7.81 12.90
CA GLU A 27 -2.45 8.41 11.59
C GLU A 27 -0.95 8.46 11.33
N TYR A 28 -0.56 8.23 10.09
CA TYR A 28 0.79 8.56 9.65
C TYR A 28 0.98 10.08 9.72
N LYS A 29 2.09 10.52 10.31
CA LYS A 29 2.42 11.94 10.50
C LYS A 29 2.83 12.62 9.21
N ASP A 30 3.55 11.90 8.36
CA ASP A 30 4.12 12.40 7.11
C ASP A 30 4.36 11.26 6.11
N LEU A 31 4.86 11.63 4.94
CA LEU A 31 5.20 10.69 3.86
C LEU A 31 6.34 9.75 4.26
N GLY A 32 7.27 10.18 5.13
CA GLY A 32 8.39 9.35 5.57
C GLY A 32 7.91 8.15 6.37
N GLU A 33 7.00 8.37 7.33
CA GLU A 33 6.39 7.29 8.10
C GLU A 33 5.59 6.32 7.22
N LEU A 34 4.86 6.85 6.22
CA LEU A 34 4.14 6.05 5.23
C LEU A 34 5.10 5.16 4.41
N MET A 35 6.24 5.74 3.96
CA MET A 35 7.24 5.03 3.16
C MET A 35 7.97 3.95 3.97
N GLU A 36 8.34 4.22 5.21
CA GLU A 36 8.99 3.24 6.12
C GLU A 36 8.11 1.99 6.34
N ASN A 37 6.79 2.16 6.33
CA ASN A 37 5.82 1.08 6.50
C ASN A 37 5.30 0.52 5.17
N SER A 38 5.80 1.01 4.04
CA SER A 38 5.40 0.53 2.73
C SER A 38 6.17 -0.72 2.31
N SER A 39 5.55 -1.58 1.53
CA SER A 39 6.18 -2.78 0.96
C SER A 39 5.73 -2.96 -0.48
N LEU A 40 6.63 -3.41 -1.35
CA LEU A 40 6.31 -3.77 -2.73
C LEU A 40 6.31 -5.30 -2.84
N TYR A 41 5.35 -5.83 -3.59
CA TYR A 41 5.23 -7.25 -3.87
C TYR A 41 5.11 -7.47 -5.37
N HIS A 42 5.88 -8.40 -5.94
CA HIS A 42 5.70 -8.76 -7.33
C HIS A 42 4.51 -9.68 -7.48
N ILE A 43 3.66 -9.41 -8.48
CA ILE A 43 2.60 -10.33 -8.90
C ILE A 43 2.93 -10.85 -10.29
N SER A 44 2.55 -12.09 -10.58
CA SER A 44 2.90 -12.73 -11.86
C SER A 44 1.98 -12.24 -12.97
N THR A 45 0.69 -12.06 -12.67
CA THR A 45 -0.28 -11.44 -13.58
C THR A 45 -1.24 -10.50 -12.83
N PRO A 46 -1.88 -9.53 -13.51
CA PRO A 46 -2.81 -8.61 -12.88
C PRO A 46 -4.02 -9.27 -12.19
N GLU A 47 -4.50 -10.41 -12.67
CA GLU A 47 -5.62 -11.15 -12.08
C GLU A 47 -5.32 -11.60 -10.63
N ASP A 48 -4.04 -11.81 -10.31
CA ASP A 48 -3.61 -12.14 -8.96
C ASP A 48 -3.90 -11.00 -7.97
N PHE A 49 -4.01 -9.75 -8.45
CA PHE A 49 -4.29 -8.57 -7.63
C PHE A 49 -5.63 -8.69 -6.89
N GLU A 50 -6.68 -9.19 -7.56
CA GLU A 50 -8.01 -9.33 -6.96
C GLU A 50 -8.00 -10.29 -5.76
N SER A 51 -7.15 -11.32 -5.84
CA SER A 51 -6.99 -12.34 -4.80
C SER A 51 -5.76 -12.12 -3.89
N PHE A 52 -5.05 -11.00 -4.07
CA PHE A 52 -3.78 -10.73 -3.39
C PHE A 52 -3.92 -10.73 -1.87
N ASP A 53 -2.98 -11.40 -1.21
CA ASP A 53 -2.91 -11.54 0.24
C ASP A 53 -1.44 -11.58 0.65
N HIS A 54 -0.92 -10.44 1.11
CA HIS A 54 0.49 -10.31 1.50
C HIS A 54 0.88 -11.26 2.65
N THR A 55 -0.08 -11.79 3.42
CA THR A 55 0.20 -12.75 4.49
C THR A 55 0.65 -14.12 3.96
N LYS A 56 0.36 -14.41 2.69
CA LYS A 56 0.77 -15.65 2.00
C LYS A 56 2.10 -15.50 1.25
N VAL A 57 2.66 -14.29 1.19
CA VAL A 57 3.92 -14.04 0.50
C VAL A 57 5.08 -14.31 1.45
N SER A 58 5.99 -15.20 1.06
CA SER A 58 7.11 -15.64 1.91
C SER A 58 8.25 -14.62 1.99
N THR A 59 8.37 -13.75 0.98
CA THR A 59 9.44 -12.74 0.91
C THR A 59 8.87 -11.45 0.33
N PRO A 60 8.80 -10.34 1.09
CA PRO A 60 8.48 -9.04 0.51
C PRO A 60 9.51 -8.69 -0.58
N SER A 61 9.06 -8.08 -1.68
CA SER A 61 9.95 -7.65 -2.75
C SER A 61 10.55 -6.27 -2.44
N ASP A 62 11.56 -5.87 -3.22
CA ASP A 62 12.40 -4.68 -2.98
C ASP A 62 11.61 -3.47 -2.46
N GLY A 63 12.07 -2.88 -1.35
CA GLY A 63 11.41 -1.76 -0.68
C GLY A 63 11.13 -0.59 -1.62
N GLY A 64 9.88 -0.14 -1.63
CA GLY A 64 9.35 0.91 -2.50
C GLY A 64 10.08 2.25 -2.32
N SER A 65 11.18 2.43 -3.03
CA SER A 65 12.07 3.60 -2.89
C SER A 65 11.85 4.66 -3.97
N PHE A 66 10.76 4.57 -4.75
CA PHE A 66 10.58 5.36 -5.98
C PHE A 66 9.25 6.13 -6.07
N PHE A 67 8.61 6.45 -4.94
CA PHE A 67 7.36 7.20 -4.98
C PHE A 67 7.60 8.71 -4.97
N PHE A 68 6.93 9.42 -5.86
CA PHE A 68 6.90 10.88 -5.87
C PHE A 68 5.86 11.41 -4.88
N GLU A 69 6.12 12.58 -4.27
CA GLU A 69 5.19 13.19 -3.31
C GLU A 69 3.78 13.39 -3.87
N GLU A 70 3.66 13.70 -5.17
CA GLU A 70 2.38 13.86 -5.87
C GLU A 70 1.55 12.57 -5.87
N PHE A 71 2.20 11.41 -5.87
CA PHE A 71 1.55 10.10 -5.76
C PHE A 71 1.24 9.74 -4.30
N LEU A 72 2.17 10.02 -3.38
CA LEU A 72 2.02 9.63 -1.97
C LEU A 72 1.05 10.50 -1.18
N ASN A 73 0.93 11.80 -1.48
CA ASN A 73 0.05 12.70 -0.74
C ASN A 73 -1.43 12.24 -0.77
N PRO A 74 -2.00 11.88 -1.94
CA PRO A 74 -3.33 11.27 -2.00
C PRO A 74 -3.45 9.97 -1.21
N ILE A 75 -2.40 9.14 -1.20
CA ILE A 75 -2.37 7.86 -0.49
C ILE A 75 -2.37 8.07 1.02
N LEU A 76 -1.51 8.96 1.52
CA LEU A 76 -1.44 9.36 2.92
C LEU A 76 -2.81 9.84 3.42
N LYS A 77 -3.46 10.71 2.64
CA LYS A 77 -4.79 11.18 2.93
C LYS A 77 -5.80 10.03 2.97
N LEU A 78 -5.79 9.15 1.98
CA LEU A 78 -6.71 8.02 1.88
C LEU A 78 -6.57 7.08 3.09
N VAL A 79 -5.35 6.64 3.44
CA VAL A 79 -5.13 5.70 4.55
C VAL A 79 -5.51 6.28 5.91
N ASN A 80 -5.36 7.60 6.10
CA ASN A 80 -5.74 8.29 7.32
C ASN A 80 -7.26 8.59 7.38
N GLU A 81 -7.88 9.09 6.30
CA GLU A 81 -9.30 9.49 6.27
C GLU A 81 -10.29 8.35 6.52
N ILE A 82 -9.96 7.13 6.07
CA ILE A 82 -10.83 5.96 6.23
C ILE A 82 -11.02 5.62 7.72
N LYS A 83 -10.07 6.00 8.58
CA LYS A 83 -10.14 5.78 10.02
C LYS A 83 -11.18 6.66 10.72
N SER A 84 -11.56 7.79 10.11
CA SER A 84 -12.56 8.70 10.67
C SER A 84 -14.00 8.21 10.49
N LYS A 85 -14.20 7.03 9.86
CA LYS A 85 -15.52 6.44 9.60
C LYS A 85 -15.82 5.16 10.40
N ASP A 86 -14.90 4.70 11.24
CA ASP A 86 -15.10 3.65 12.25
C ASP A 86 -15.08 4.27 13.66
#